data_AF-A0A3D2UP47-F1
#
_entry.id   AF-A0A3D2UP47-F1
#
_cell.length_a   1.000
_cell.length_b   1.000
_cell.length_c   1.000
_cell.angle_alpha   90.00
_cell.angle_beta   90.00
_cell.angle_gamma   90.00
#
_symmetry.space_group_name_H-M   'P 1'
#
loop_
_entity.id
_entity.type
_entity.pdbx_description
1 polymer ?
#
loop_
_entity_poly.entity_id
_entity_poly.type
_entity_poly.pdbx_seq_one_letter_code
_entity_poly.pdbx_strand_id
1 'polypeptide(L)'
;KGRLILLAGKRVNANGILILESKRFRTQEGNREDVIAKFYELIQKASVKPKIRKKTKATKASKEKRLSEKKKRSEIKKFRGKVSGE
;
A
#
# COMPACT_ATOMS: atom_id res chain seq x y z
N LYS A 1 7.94 13.28 12.06
CA LYS A 1 9.09 12.69 12.77
C LYS A 1 8.99 11.16 13.03
N GLY A 2 8.11 10.38 12.36
CA GLY A 2 7.92 8.94 12.68
C GLY A 2 8.29 7.91 11.60
N ARG A 3 8.76 8.34 10.41
CA ARG A 3 8.97 7.42 9.28
C ARG A 3 10.16 6.47 9.47
N LEU A 4 11.26 6.97 10.04
CA LEU A 4 12.42 6.15 10.36
C LEU A 4 12.06 5.08 11.39
N ILE A 5 11.34 5.44 12.45
CA ILE A 5 10.87 4.50 13.48
C ILE A 5 10.00 3.42 12.86
N LEU A 6 9.05 3.79 11.99
CA LEU A 6 8.19 2.85 11.29
C LEU A 6 8.98 1.87 10.38
N LEU A 7 9.97 2.37 9.64
CA LEU A 7 10.81 1.55 8.75
C LEU A 7 11.83 0.69 9.51
N ALA A 8 12.30 1.17 10.66
CA ALA A 8 13.22 0.44 11.51
C ALA A 8 12.52 -0.71 12.24
N GLY A 9 11.24 -0.55 12.59
CA GLY A 9 10.38 -1.58 13.16
C GLY A 9 10.96 -2.11 14.48
N LYS A 10 11.13 -3.43 14.57
CA LYS A 10 11.66 -4.13 15.76
C LYS A 10 13.08 -3.71 16.18
N ARG A 11 13.80 -2.98 15.32
CA ARG A 11 15.15 -2.47 15.61
C ARG A 11 15.15 -1.22 16.49
N VAL A 12 13.98 -0.65 16.77
CA VAL A 12 13.84 0.51 17.66
C VAL A 12 13.17 0.08 18.95
N ASN A 13 13.77 0.43 20.08
CA ASN A 13 13.18 0.16 21.40
C ASN A 13 12.11 1.21 21.78
N ALA A 14 11.43 1.01 22.91
CA ALA A 14 10.39 1.93 23.40
C ALA A 14 10.90 3.36 23.65
N ASN A 15 12.20 3.51 23.90
CA ASN A 15 12.87 4.80 24.13
C ASN A 15 13.31 5.48 22.81
N GLY A 16 13.01 4.90 21.65
CA GLY A 16 13.38 5.46 20.36
C GLY A 16 14.85 5.23 19.95
N ILE A 17 15.57 4.36 20.64
CA ILE A 17 16.96 4.01 20.35
C ILE A 17 17.00 2.95 19.26
N LEU A 18 17.71 3.22 18.17
CA LEU A 18 17.93 2.32 17.06
C LEU A 18 19.12 1.39 17.36
N ILE A 19 18.89 0.08 17.35
CA ILE A 19 19.90 -0.95 17.53
C ILE A 19 20.16 -1.62 16.19
N LEU A 20 21.40 -1.52 15.68
CA LEU A 20 21.86 -2.15 14.45
C LEU A 20 23.04 -3.06 14.73
N GLU A 21 22.98 -4.28 14.23
CA GLU A 21 24.05 -5.27 14.34
C GLU A 21 24.35 -5.91 12.98
N SER A 22 25.57 -6.40 12.83
CA SER A 22 25.99 -7.22 11.70
C SER A 22 26.95 -8.31 12.14
N LYS A 23 26.77 -9.52 11.57
CA LYS A 23 27.59 -10.71 11.79
C LYS A 23 28.01 -11.33 10.45
N ARG A 24 28.19 -10.48 9.44
CA ARG A 24 28.39 -10.89 8.04
C ARG A 24 29.85 -11.22 7.72
N PHE A 25 30.78 -10.49 8.33
CA PHE A 25 32.21 -10.61 8.08
C PHE A 25 32.92 -11.23 9.27
N ARG A 26 34.11 -11.79 9.03
CA ARG A 26 34.96 -12.35 10.10
C ARG A 26 35.65 -11.25 10.92
N THR A 27 35.92 -10.10 10.31
CA THR A 27 36.60 -8.96 10.97
C THR A 27 35.60 -7.99 11.59
N GLN A 28 36.01 -7.35 12.69
CA GLN A 28 35.20 -6.31 13.33
C GLN A 28 35.01 -5.10 12.42
N GLU A 29 36.05 -4.71 11.68
CA GLU A 29 36.03 -3.58 10.75
C GLU A 29 35.00 -3.79 9.65
N GLY A 30 34.98 -4.97 9.01
CA GLY A 30 33.99 -5.28 7.98
C GLY A 30 32.56 -5.26 8.53
N ASN A 31 32.34 -5.76 9.75
CA ASN A 31 31.03 -5.68 10.39
C ASN A 31 30.65 -4.24 10.77
N ARG A 32 31.61 -3.39 11.15
CA ARG A 32 31.39 -1.96 11.44
C ARG A 32 30.96 -1.20 10.18
N GLU A 33 31.66 -1.42 9.07
CA GLU A 33 31.32 -0.81 7.78
C GLU A 33 29.93 -1.24 7.30
N ASP A 34 29.59 -2.52 7.46
CA ASP A 34 28.26 -3.04 7.10
C ASP A 34 27.13 -2.42 7.93
N VAL A 35 27.33 -2.22 9.24
CA VAL A 35 26.36 -1.52 10.10
C VAL A 35 26.20 -0.06 9.67
N ILE A 36 27.31 0.62 9.34
CA ILE A 36 27.29 2.01 8.85
C ILE A 36 26.53 2.09 7.52
N ALA A 37 26.78 1.18 6.59
CA ALA A 37 26.08 1.12 5.31
C ALA A 37 24.56 0.91 5.50
N LYS A 38 24.16 -0.04 6.36
CA LYS A 38 22.75 -0.28 6.70
C LYS A 38 22.08 0.94 7.33
N PHE A 39 22.80 1.67 8.18
CA PHE A 39 22.31 2.89 8.79
C PHE A 39 22.02 3.97 7.73
N TYR A 40 22.97 4.21 6.81
CA TYR A 40 22.78 5.16 5.73
C TYR A 40 21.62 4.79 4.81
N GLU A 41 21.50 3.52 4.42
CA GLU A 41 20.37 3.06 3.61
C GLU A 41 19.02 3.31 4.30
N LEU A 42 18.94 3.04 5.61
CA LEU A 42 17.73 3.24 6.38
C LEU A 42 17.34 4.73 6.43
N ILE A 43 18.31 5.61 6.63
CA ILE A 43 18.10 7.06 6.59
C ILE A 43 17.63 7.50 5.21
N GLN A 44 18.30 7.07 4.14
CA GLN A 44 17.92 7.44 2.79
C GLN A 44 16.47 7.03 2.47
N LYS A 45 16.09 5.79 2.80
CA LYS A 45 14.70 5.31 2.65
C LYS A 45 13.70 6.11 3.49
N ALA A 46 14.09 6.51 4.70
CA ALA A 46 13.25 7.32 5.57
C ALA A 46 13.11 8.77 5.06
N SER A 47 14.14 9.32 4.43
CA SER A 47 14.15 10.68 3.86
C SER A 47 13.29 10.81 2.61
N VAL A 48 13.15 9.74 1.81
CA VAL A 48 12.29 9.76 0.62
C VAL A 48 10.81 9.75 1.03
N LYS A 49 10.10 10.86 0.76
CA LYS A 49 8.66 10.97 0.99
C LYS A 49 7.88 10.12 -0.03
N PRO A 50 6.93 9.26 0.39
CA PRO A 50 6.16 8.47 -0.54
C PRO A 50 5.19 9.37 -1.30
N LYS A 51 5.02 9.12 -2.60
CA LYS A 51 4.03 9.83 -3.41
C LYS A 51 2.63 9.50 -2.91
N ILE A 52 1.84 10.54 -2.63
CA ILE A 52 0.46 10.35 -2.17
C ILE A 52 -0.34 9.65 -3.27
N ARG A 53 -0.91 8.49 -2.96
CA ARG A 53 -1.85 7.81 -3.84
C ARG A 53 -3.16 8.60 -3.85
N LYS A 54 -3.51 9.17 -5.00
CA LYS A 54 -4.86 9.70 -5.24
C LYS A 54 -5.77 8.53 -5.62
N LYS A 55 -6.90 8.36 -4.93
CA LYS A 55 -7.89 7.34 -5.28
C LYS A 55 -8.37 7.58 -6.72
N THR A 56 -8.38 6.54 -7.54
CA THR A 56 -8.96 6.60 -8.88
C THR A 56 -10.47 6.62 -8.78
N LYS A 57 -11.13 7.45 -9.60
CA LYS A 57 -12.59 7.40 -9.76
C LYS A 57 -12.94 6.19 -10.63
N ALA A 58 -14.13 5.61 -10.45
CA ALA A 58 -14.64 4.55 -11.34
C ALA A 58 -14.61 5.02 -12.80
N THR A 59 -14.18 4.13 -13.70
CA THR A 59 -14.03 4.45 -15.13
C THR A 59 -15.37 4.75 -15.78
N LYS A 60 -15.35 5.54 -16.86
CA LYS A 60 -16.57 5.84 -17.66
C LYS A 60 -17.23 4.55 -18.17
N ALA A 61 -16.42 3.64 -18.71
CA ALA A 61 -16.89 2.33 -19.17
C ALA A 61 -17.57 1.50 -18.05
N SER A 62 -17.04 1.51 -16.83
CA SER A 62 -17.68 0.82 -15.70
C SER A 62 -19.05 1.42 -15.35
N LYS A 63 -19.17 2.76 -15.38
CA LYS A 63 -20.46 3.44 -15.15
C LYS A 63 -21.49 3.13 -16.23
N GLU A 64 -21.06 3.11 -17.49
CA GLU A 64 -21.91 2.79 -18.65
C GLU A 64 -22.39 1.34 -18.61
N LYS A 65 -21.50 0.38 -18.35
CA LYS A 65 -21.86 -1.04 -18.17
C LYS A 65 -22.89 -1.24 -17.07
N ARG A 66 -22.71 -0.60 -15.91
CA ARG A 66 -23.68 -0.67 -14.81
C ARG A 66 -25.06 -0.15 -15.23
N LEU A 67 -25.10 0.96 -15.99
CA LEU A 67 -26.36 1.53 -16.46
C LEU A 67 -27.04 0.63 -17.50
N SER A 68 -26.28 0.05 -18.43
CA SER A 68 -26.83 -0.86 -19.45
C SER A 68 -27.34 -2.15 -18.82
N GLU A 69 -26.61 -2.74 -17.88
CA GLU A 69 -27.06 -3.90 -17.09
C GLU A 69 -28.33 -3.60 -16.29
N LYS A 70 -28.39 -2.42 -15.66
CA LYS A 70 -29.60 -1.97 -14.95
C LYS A 70 -30.81 -1.87 -15.88
N LYS A 71 -30.63 -1.30 -17.09
CA LYS A 71 -31.69 -1.21 -18.11
C LYS A 71 -32.15 -2.59 -18.56
N LYS A 72 -31.22 -3.47 -18.95
CA LYS A 72 -31.51 -4.86 -19.35
C LYS A 72 -32.29 -5.61 -18.26
N ARG A 73 -31.86 -5.51 -16.99
CA ARG A 73 -32.60 -6.13 -15.87
C ARG A 73 -34.00 -5.56 -15.71
N SER A 74 -34.19 -4.26 -15.91
CA SER A 74 -35.52 -3.64 -15.80
C SER A 74 -36.46 -4.12 -16.91
N GLU A 75 -35.96 -4.27 -18.14
CA GLU A 75 -36.72 -4.81 -19.27
C GLU A 75 -37.12 -6.27 -19.02
N ILE A 76 -36.16 -7.12 -18.61
CA ILE A 76 -36.44 -8.51 -18.24
C ILE A 76 -37.51 -8.61 -17.15
N LYS A 77 -37.47 -7.70 -16.14
CA LYS A 77 -38.50 -7.67 -15.09
C LYS A 77 -39.87 -7.23 -15.60
N LYS A 78 -39.94 -6.30 -16.57
CA LYS A 78 -41.21 -5.88 -17.19
C LYS A 78 -41.89 -7.04 -17.91
N PHE A 79 -41.14 -7.80 -18.71
CA PHE A 79 -41.68 -8.98 -19.39
C PHE A 79 -42.11 -10.11 -18.45
N ARG A 80 -41.61 -10.13 -17.21
CA ARG A 80 -42.03 -11.08 -16.15
C ARG A 80 -43.20 -10.56 -15.29
N GLY A 81 -43.61 -9.31 -15.49
CA GLY A 81 -44.78 -8.75 -14.79
C GLY A 81 -46.04 -9.52 -15.19
N LYS A 82 -47.04 -9.54 -14.31
CA LYS A 82 -48.34 -10.15 -14.58
C LYS A 82 -48.88 -9.60 -15.91
N VAL A 83 -49.18 -10.47 -16.86
CA VAL A 83 -49.93 -10.09 -18.05
C VAL A 83 -51.33 -9.71 -17.56
N SER A 84 -51.68 -8.42 -17.62
CA SER A 84 -53.07 -8.01 -17.47
C SER A 84 -53.78 -8.49 -18.74
N GLY A 85 -54.44 -9.65 -18.63
CA GLY A 85 -55.32 -10.14 -19.67
C GLY A 85 -56.53 -9.22 -19.82
N GLU A 86 -56.91 -8.96 -21.06
CA GLU A 86 -58.33 -8.89 -21.42
C GLU A 86 -58.90 -10.32 -21.44
#